data_AF-A0A654AMS5-F1
#
_entry.id   AF-A0A654AMS5-F1
#
_cell.length_a   1.000
_cell.length_b   1.000
_cell.length_c   1.000
_cell.angle_alpha   90.00
_cell.angle_beta   90.00
_cell.angle_gamma   90.00
#
_symmetry.space_group_name_H-M   'P 1'
#
loop_
_entity.id
_entity.type
_entity.pdbx_description
1 polymer ?
#
loop_
_entity_poly.entity_id
_entity_poly.type
_entity_poly.pdbx_seq_one_letter_code
_entity_poly.pdbx_strand_id
1 'polypeptide(L)'
;MLKLREEQLRHLEQLEGNDFLVQVRDAIVQDIPSLKDEPLLPRLKAANDHAEELGLSDQAARTQFLYTEAIAPDFYLDPQVDAWLRKPGQPVEQRLNDLLATMQAQLASGAH
;
A
#
# COMPACT_ATOMS: atom_id res chain seq x y z
N MET A 1 -4.12 10.78 -10.37
CA MET A 1 -4.38 11.00 -8.93
C MET A 1 -5.13 9.79 -8.39
N LEU A 2 -4.42 8.74 -7.99
CA LEU A 2 -4.86 7.96 -6.83
C LEU A 2 -4.34 8.72 -5.61
N LYS A 3 -4.95 9.87 -5.34
CA LYS A 3 -4.82 10.47 -4.02
C LYS A 3 -5.80 9.68 -3.17
N LEU A 4 -5.32 8.66 -2.45
CA LEU A 4 -5.98 8.38 -1.18
C LEU A 4 -6.02 9.73 -0.47
N ARG A 5 -7.24 10.24 -0.29
CA ARG A 5 -7.42 11.57 0.29
C ARG A 5 -6.69 11.49 1.63
N GLU A 6 -5.80 12.42 1.91
CA GLU A 6 -5.11 12.51 3.22
C GLU A 6 -6.12 12.39 4.37
N GLU A 7 -7.37 12.80 4.12
CA GLU A 7 -8.55 12.60 4.97
C GLU A 7 -8.94 11.13 5.26
N GLN A 8 -8.90 10.23 4.26
CA GLN A 8 -9.15 8.79 4.45
C GLN A 8 -8.00 8.12 5.20
N LEU A 9 -6.76 8.54 4.94
CA LEU A 9 -5.60 8.08 5.70
C LEU A 9 -5.69 8.52 7.17
N ARG A 10 -6.07 9.77 7.43
CA ARG A 10 -6.28 10.29 8.79
C ARG A 10 -7.32 9.53 9.60
N HIS A 11 -8.36 9.01 8.95
CA HIS A 11 -9.37 8.22 9.65
C HIS A 11 -8.81 6.89 10.18
N LEU A 12 -7.78 6.37 9.52
CA LEU A 12 -7.15 5.10 9.86
C LEU A 12 -5.97 5.25 10.84
N GLU A 13 -5.44 6.46 11.04
CA GLU A 13 -4.28 6.79 11.90
C GLU A 13 -4.47 6.54 13.42
N GLN A 14 -5.62 6.03 13.87
CA GLN A 14 -5.92 5.82 15.31
C GLN A 14 -5.97 4.35 15.73
N LEU A 15 -5.57 3.43 14.86
CA LEU A 15 -5.81 1.99 15.03
C LEU A 15 -4.51 1.20 15.10
N GLU A 16 -4.51 0.13 15.89
CA GLU A 16 -3.36 -0.77 16.04
C GLU A 16 -3.76 -2.22 15.73
N GLY A 17 -2.81 -3.01 15.22
CA GLY A 17 -2.96 -4.45 15.08
C GLY A 17 -4.02 -4.92 14.08
N ASN A 18 -4.81 -5.93 14.45
CA ASN A 18 -5.76 -6.59 13.54
C ASN A 18 -6.95 -5.68 13.17
N ASP A 19 -7.33 -4.76 14.06
CA ASP A 19 -8.38 -3.76 13.80
C ASP A 19 -7.99 -2.79 12.67
N PHE A 20 -6.70 -2.48 12.52
CA PHE A 20 -6.20 -1.69 11.40
C PHE A 20 -6.41 -2.41 10.06
N LEU A 21 -6.03 -3.69 9.95
CA LEU A 21 -6.13 -4.45 8.70
C LEU A 21 -7.58 -4.68 8.26
N VAL A 22 -8.48 -4.93 9.20
CA VAL A 22 -9.91 -5.08 8.92
C VAL A 22 -10.50 -3.78 8.37
N GLN A 23 -10.16 -2.63 8.96
CA GLN A 23 -10.66 -1.34 8.49
C GLN A 23 -10.05 -0.93 7.15
N VAL A 24 -8.76 -1.19 6.92
CA VAL A 24 -8.14 -0.99 5.60
C VAL A 24 -8.84 -1.87 4.55
N ARG A 25 -9.11 -3.14 4.86
CA ARG A 25 -9.87 -4.03 3.96
C ARG A 25 -11.25 -3.45 3.65
N ASP A 26 -11.98 -2.99 4.65
CA ASP A 26 -13.32 -2.46 4.47
C ASP A 26 -13.31 -1.16 3.66
N ALA A 27 -12.35 -0.28 3.90
CA ALA A 27 -12.14 0.94 3.11
C ALA A 27 -11.81 0.61 1.65
N ILE A 28 -10.91 -0.36 1.40
CA ILE A 28 -10.59 -0.84 0.05
C ILE A 28 -11.84 -1.38 -0.66
N VAL A 29 -12.66 -2.18 0.04
CA VAL A 29 -13.89 -2.75 -0.55
C VAL A 29 -14.96 -1.67 -0.79
N GLN A 30 -15.02 -0.63 0.04
CA GLN A 30 -15.89 0.51 -0.21
C GLN A 30 -15.46 1.29 -1.46
N ASP A 31 -14.16 1.52 -1.62
CA ASP A 31 -13.60 2.24 -2.78
C ASP A 31 -13.61 1.37 -4.06
N ILE A 32 -13.42 0.06 -3.91
CA ILE A 32 -13.30 -0.93 -5.01
C ILE A 32 -14.21 -2.14 -4.70
N PRO A 33 -15.53 -2.03 -4.95
CA PRO A 33 -16.49 -3.08 -4.58
C PRO A 33 -16.25 -4.44 -5.24
N SER A 34 -15.53 -4.50 -6.36
CA SER A 34 -15.17 -5.75 -7.03
C SER A 34 -14.22 -6.63 -6.21
N LEU A 35 -13.47 -6.07 -5.26
CA LEU A 35 -12.55 -6.82 -4.39
C LEU A 35 -13.27 -7.46 -3.19
N LYS A 36 -14.58 -7.28 -3.05
CA LYS A 36 -15.35 -7.77 -1.89
C LYS A 36 -15.26 -9.28 -1.68
N ASP A 37 -15.30 -10.04 -2.77
CA ASP A 37 -15.34 -11.51 -2.78
C ASP A 37 -13.94 -12.14 -2.77
N GLU A 38 -12.88 -11.33 -2.83
CA GLU A 38 -11.50 -11.82 -2.75
C GLU A 38 -11.04 -12.08 -1.31
N PRO A 39 -10.13 -13.05 -1.09
CA PRO A 39 -9.50 -13.27 0.20
C PRO A 39 -8.45 -12.19 0.49
N LEU A 40 -8.91 -10.94 0.61
CA LEU A 40 -8.05 -9.77 0.72
C LEU A 40 -7.36 -9.68 2.08
N LEU A 41 -8.04 -10.01 3.18
CA LEU A 41 -7.49 -9.87 4.52
C LEU A 41 -6.20 -10.68 4.77
N PRO A 42 -6.09 -11.96 4.37
CA PRO A 42 -4.82 -12.70 4.44
C PRO A 42 -3.69 -12.06 3.61
N ARG A 43 -3.99 -11.54 2.42
CA ARG A 43 -3.01 -10.86 1.55
C ARG A 43 -2.52 -9.57 2.18
N LEU A 44 -3.44 -8.74 2.70
CA LEU A 44 -3.10 -7.51 3.41
C LEU A 44 -2.27 -7.80 4.66
N LYS A 45 -2.54 -8.92 5.35
CA LYS A 45 -1.70 -9.32 6.48
C LYS A 45 -0.27 -9.62 6.04
N ALA A 46 -0.08 -10.43 5.00
CA ALA A 46 1.26 -10.74 4.49
C ALA A 46 2.01 -9.48 4.03
N ALA A 47 1.32 -8.59 3.31
CA ALA A 47 1.87 -7.31 2.88
C ALA A 47 2.22 -6.40 4.07
N ASN A 48 1.40 -6.38 5.12
CA ASN A 48 1.68 -5.63 6.33
C ASN A 48 2.90 -6.17 7.08
N ASP A 49 3.00 -7.49 7.23
CA ASP A 49 4.16 -8.14 7.86
C ASP A 49 5.45 -7.77 7.09
N HIS A 50 5.42 -7.78 5.74
CA HIS A 50 6.55 -7.34 4.91
C HIS A 50 6.87 -5.84 5.07
N ALA A 51 5.84 -4.99 5.15
CA ALA A 51 6.03 -3.57 5.40
C ALA A 51 6.73 -3.30 6.75
N GLU A 52 6.41 -4.08 7.78
CA GLU A 52 7.09 -4.02 9.08
C GLU A 52 8.55 -4.48 8.98
N GLU A 53 8.85 -5.53 8.20
CA GLU A 53 10.23 -5.97 7.93
C GLU A 53 11.07 -4.90 7.18
N LEU A 54 10.43 -4.10 6.34
CA LEU A 54 11.07 -2.97 5.65
C LEU A 54 11.30 -1.76 6.58
N GLY A 55 10.74 -1.78 7.79
CA GLY A 55 10.82 -0.69 8.76
C GLY A 55 9.79 0.43 8.53
N LEU A 56 8.73 0.16 7.76
CA LEU A 56 7.68 1.12 7.47
C LEU A 56 6.88 1.39 8.74
N SER A 57 7.13 2.53 9.38
CA SER A 57 6.57 2.84 10.70
C SER A 57 5.38 3.79 10.62
N ASP A 58 5.32 4.58 9.55
CA ASP A 58 4.23 5.52 9.30
C ASP A 58 2.95 4.80 8.87
N GLN A 59 1.84 5.09 9.57
CA GLN A 59 0.57 4.42 9.32
C GLN A 59 -0.05 4.82 7.98
N ALA A 60 0.16 6.06 7.53
CA ALA A 60 -0.30 6.50 6.22
C ALA A 60 0.44 5.75 5.10
N ALA A 61 1.76 5.59 5.21
CA ALA A 61 2.58 4.82 4.29
C ALA A 61 2.20 3.33 4.29
N ARG A 62 1.96 2.73 5.46
CA ARG A 62 1.43 1.35 5.58
C ARG A 62 0.10 1.20 4.87
N THR A 63 -0.83 2.13 5.10
CA THR A 63 -2.14 2.10 4.42
C THR A 63 -1.97 2.20 2.91
N GLN A 64 -1.10 3.08 2.42
CA GLN A 64 -0.84 3.24 1.00
C GLN A 64 -0.20 2.00 0.37
N PHE A 65 0.70 1.34 1.10
CA PHE A 65 1.28 0.05 0.71
C PHE A 65 0.20 -1.03 0.56
N LEU A 66 -0.71 -1.12 1.53
CA LEU A 66 -1.82 -2.09 1.54
C LEU A 66 -2.84 -1.84 0.42
N TYR A 67 -3.17 -0.58 0.15
CA TYR A 67 -4.00 -0.23 -1.01
C TYR A 67 -3.32 -0.59 -2.34
N THR A 68 -2.00 -0.43 -2.42
CA THR A 68 -1.23 -0.82 -3.61
C THR A 68 -1.27 -2.33 -3.80
N GLU A 69 -1.09 -3.12 -2.76
CA GLU A 69 -1.24 -4.58 -2.80
C GLU A 69 -2.63 -5.00 -3.29
N ALA A 70 -3.68 -4.30 -2.86
CA ALA A 70 -5.04 -4.64 -3.28
C ALA A 70 -5.27 -4.45 -4.80
N ILE A 71 -4.67 -3.42 -5.41
CA ILE A 71 -4.83 -3.12 -6.85
C ILE A 71 -3.74 -3.75 -7.73
N ALA A 72 -2.58 -4.04 -7.14
CA ALA A 72 -1.41 -4.63 -7.78
C ALA A 72 -0.93 -5.78 -6.88
N PRO A 73 -1.56 -6.97 -6.97
CA PRO A 73 -1.19 -8.12 -6.15
C PRO A 73 0.29 -8.44 -6.26
N ASP A 74 0.92 -8.70 -5.11
CA ASP A 74 2.30 -9.15 -4.98
C ASP A 74 3.34 -8.15 -5.53
N PHE A 75 3.00 -6.86 -5.71
CA PHE A 75 3.91 -5.87 -6.30
C PHE A 75 5.25 -5.76 -5.57
N TYR A 76 5.23 -5.95 -4.25
CA TYR A 76 6.39 -5.87 -3.37
C TYR A 76 7.24 -7.14 -3.38
N LEU A 77 6.72 -8.25 -3.92
CA LEU A 77 7.47 -9.50 -4.12
C LEU A 77 8.31 -9.46 -5.41
N ASP A 78 8.08 -8.48 -6.29
CA ASP A 78 8.97 -8.26 -7.42
C ASP A 78 10.38 -7.92 -6.90
N PRO A 79 11.43 -8.66 -7.32
CA PRO A 79 12.78 -8.47 -6.79
C PRO A 79 13.35 -7.07 -7.04
N GLN A 80 12.92 -6.37 -8.10
CA GLN A 80 13.37 -5.02 -8.38
C GLN A 80 12.70 -4.02 -7.44
N VAL A 81 11.40 -4.23 -7.16
CA VAL A 81 10.64 -3.43 -6.19
C VAL A 81 11.18 -3.63 -4.77
N ASP A 82 11.38 -4.87 -4.32
CA ASP A 82 11.93 -5.14 -2.99
C ASP A 82 13.34 -4.56 -2.83
N ALA A 83 14.20 -4.76 -3.83
CA ALA A 83 15.54 -4.17 -3.83
C ALA A 83 15.50 -2.62 -3.78
N TRP A 84 14.56 -2.01 -4.48
CA TRP A 84 14.33 -0.56 -4.40
C TRP A 84 13.90 -0.14 -2.99
N LEU A 85 12.92 -0.82 -2.40
CA LEU A 85 12.39 -0.52 -1.06
C LEU A 85 13.41 -0.73 0.05
N ARG A 86 14.41 -1.60 -0.14
CA ARG A 86 15.51 -1.84 0.82
C ARG A 86 16.74 -0.95 0.60
N LYS A 87 16.80 -0.17 -0.48
CA LYS A 87 18.01 0.58 -0.88
C LYS A 87 18.42 1.64 0.16
N PRO A 88 19.59 1.57 0.80
CA PRO A 88 19.97 2.50 1.87
C PRO A 88 20.07 3.96 1.39
N GLY A 89 19.95 4.91 2.33
CA GLY A 89 20.18 6.34 2.12
C GLY A 89 18.93 7.23 2.13
N GLN A 90 17.73 6.66 2.21
CA GLN A 90 16.45 7.39 2.35
C GLN A 90 15.51 6.63 3.29
N PRO A 91 14.48 7.27 3.88
CA PRO A 91 13.39 6.59 4.56
C PRO A 91 12.63 5.65 3.60
N VAL A 92 12.13 4.53 4.09
CA VAL A 92 11.37 3.57 3.26
C VAL A 92 10.07 4.19 2.75
N GLU A 93 9.45 5.06 3.56
CA GLU A 93 8.24 5.82 3.22
C GLU A 93 8.48 6.71 1.99
N GLN A 94 9.65 7.34 1.91
CA GLN A 94 10.02 8.18 0.77
C GLN A 94 10.23 7.32 -0.49
N ARG A 95 10.90 6.17 -0.36
CA ARG A 95 11.10 5.24 -1.48
C ARG A 95 9.79 4.66 -2.01
N LEU A 96 8.84 4.38 -1.11
CA LEU A 96 7.49 3.96 -1.46
C LEU A 96 6.77 5.05 -2.25
N ASN A 97 6.82 6.31 -1.78
CA ASN A 97 6.22 7.43 -2.49
C ASN A 97 6.83 7.63 -3.90
N ASP A 98 8.16 7.52 -4.05
CA ASP A 98 8.83 7.59 -5.34
C ASP A 98 8.42 6.46 -6.29
N LEU A 99 8.30 5.23 -5.77
CA LEU A 99 7.83 4.07 -6.53
C LEU A 99 6.42 4.30 -7.05
N LEU A 100 5.50 4.71 -6.18
CA LEU A 100 4.10 4.93 -6.55
C LEU A 100 3.92 6.11 -7.51
N ALA A 101 4.73 7.15 -7.39
CA ALA A 101 4.77 8.23 -8.37
C ALA A 101 5.21 7.71 -9.75
N THR A 102 6.21 6.82 -9.78
CA THR A 102 6.70 6.19 -11.01
C THR A 102 5.65 5.28 -11.64
N MET A 103 4.98 4.44 -10.86
CA MET A 103 3.89 3.57 -11.34
C MET A 103 2.74 4.40 -11.93
N GLN A 104 2.36 5.50 -11.27
CA GLN A 104 1.33 6.42 -11.81
C GLN A 104 1.76 7.07 -13.12
N ALA A 105 3.03 7.49 -13.22
CA ALA A 105 3.56 8.07 -14.45
C ALA A 105 3.52 7.06 -15.60
N GLN A 106 3.88 5.80 -15.35
CA GLN A 106 3.81 4.74 -16.37
C GLN A 106 2.38 4.46 -16.82
N LEU A 107 1.41 4.42 -15.88
CA LEU A 107 -0.01 4.26 -16.21
C LEU A 107 -0.55 5.44 -17.03
N ALA A 108 -0.11 6.67 -16.74
CA ALA A 108 -0.51 7.85 -17.49
C ALA A 108 0.15 7.93 -18.88
N SER A 109 1.39 7.46 -19.01
CA SER A 109 2.14 7.47 -20.28
C SER A 109 1.83 6.29 -21.20
N GLY A 110 1.29 5.18 -20.68
CA GLY A 110 0.85 4.02 -21.47
C GLY A 110 -0.52 4.17 -22.14
N ALA A 111 -1.18 5.32 -22.01
CA ALA A 111 -2.47 5.64 -22.62
C ALA A 111 -2.37 6.28 -24.03
N HIS A 112 -1.24 6.12 -24.72
CA HIS A 112 -0.98 6.65 -26.05
C HIS A 112 -0.89 5.58 -27.13
#